data_AF-A0A6A3DSA5-F1
#
_entry.id   AF-A0A6A3DSA5-F1
#
_cell.length_a   1.000
_cell.length_b   1.000
_cell.length_c   1.000
_cell.angle_alpha   90.00
_cell.angle_beta   90.00
_cell.angle_gamma   90.00
#
_symmetry.space_group_name_H-M   'P 1'
#
loop_
_entity.id
_entity.type
_entity.pdbx_description
1 polymer ?
#
loop_
_entity_poly.entity_id
_entity_poly.type
_entity_poly.pdbx_seq_one_letter_code
_entity_poly.pdbx_strand_id
1 'polypeptide(L)'
;MRSSWKLAKPSLFGPNVSLGEDVIHVLVVAPEIVSGAEATQDTKLSTLSMMLKQCKKVGGLPQQGDFLKLFDWSDDDCGRAMDIKLIEDIVHFTGPKFYVRKEILCVLENFKNIYQEEFNEDKVVNKQFILMGSPGTGKSCILALICFYIAVHYKRPVVWFRMVNGGIYPAATRLFYEGKYYEWDDDNGKIFESLYDAMKPSGIDPIKCWFCLDGMVQDEVKEKYWVNKYKLLATSGQFSPKSEAMQFTKRCLVPYWKRRDLEDLGLKHLQFQDNDVDARFFVSGGSLRDFIGDDGKDSILAAVASIGRRGDGEMLLTSSGVASEKQIDRIRMHGVQDVNNTEHYVSFSKWSCCVTSKFALNCLTAVMVPKFFLKLIGVAKGMNDDRLEGVAFEGYFHSLLRHRRSIRVQYCEYDNVDRRSIQDWKNIKEVGSIEVNTPSLVKCEGGNKTECLTVMESWAANPFTMDYWIPATSLCETIDAVAKWTLPDGVLRFCFLQLTKASTHKCDEAFLWELAQPFVNKQLPVCYIALLPDDADEDNRLRFRLKPAVITHQKVLDHIPLYVAHFQVTECYEKNVAAST
;
A
#
# COMPACT_ATOMS: atom_id res chain seq x y z
N MET A 1 56.60 3.83 -31.73
CA MET A 1 55.91 2.80 -32.55
C MET A 1 56.76 2.54 -33.78
N ARG A 2 57.03 1.28 -34.14
CA ARG A 2 57.78 0.96 -35.37
C ARG A 2 56.89 1.24 -36.59
N SER A 3 57.43 1.90 -37.61
CA SER A 3 56.71 2.48 -38.75
C SER A 3 56.65 1.60 -40.00
N SER A 4 56.82 0.29 -39.91
CA SER A 4 56.51 -0.60 -41.03
C SER A 4 56.22 -2.03 -40.59
N TRP A 5 55.11 -2.57 -41.08
CA TRP A 5 54.80 -4.00 -41.03
C TRP A 5 55.05 -4.58 -42.43
N LYS A 6 55.88 -5.62 -42.54
CA LYS A 6 56.05 -6.41 -43.78
C LYS A 6 55.17 -7.65 -43.69
N LEU A 7 54.30 -7.86 -44.69
CA LEU A 7 53.50 -9.08 -44.83
C LEU A 7 54.41 -10.28 -45.15
N ALA A 8 54.26 -11.38 -44.42
CA ALA A 8 55.13 -12.55 -44.53
C ALA A 8 54.87 -13.42 -45.78
N LYS A 9 53.70 -13.31 -46.42
CA LYS A 9 53.32 -14.11 -47.61
C LYS A 9 52.43 -13.32 -48.59
N PRO A 10 53.01 -12.56 -49.53
CA PRO A 10 52.25 -11.78 -50.52
C PRO A 10 51.41 -12.62 -51.48
N SER A 11 51.74 -13.90 -51.66
CA SER A 11 51.04 -14.83 -52.56
C SER A 11 49.61 -15.20 -52.13
N LEU A 12 49.19 -14.82 -50.91
CA LEU A 12 47.83 -15.02 -50.42
C LEU A 12 46.84 -13.97 -50.96
N PHE A 13 47.33 -12.94 -51.63
CA PHE A 13 46.51 -11.92 -52.27
C PHE A 13 46.45 -12.21 -53.78
N GLY A 14 45.25 -12.14 -54.37
CA GLY A 14 45.08 -12.27 -55.81
C GLY A 14 45.90 -11.20 -56.56
N PRO A 15 46.19 -11.40 -57.86
CA PRO A 15 47.15 -10.58 -58.62
C PRO A 15 46.81 -9.09 -58.75
N ASN A 16 45.63 -8.65 -58.27
CA ASN A 16 45.09 -7.30 -58.43
C ASN A 16 44.95 -6.52 -57.11
N VAL A 17 45.55 -6.97 -56.01
CA VAL A 17 45.46 -6.25 -54.72
C VAL A 17 46.57 -5.19 -54.63
N SER A 18 46.16 -3.92 -54.62
CA SER A 18 46.97 -2.75 -54.27
C SER A 18 46.63 -2.28 -52.85
N LEU A 19 47.61 -2.23 -51.96
CA LEU A 19 47.46 -1.74 -50.59
C LEU A 19 48.08 -0.35 -50.51
N GLY A 20 47.29 0.67 -50.16
CA GLY A 20 47.78 2.04 -49.99
C GLY A 20 48.43 2.24 -48.62
N GLU A 21 49.36 3.19 -48.51
CA GLU A 21 49.84 3.66 -47.21
C GLU A 21 48.73 4.50 -46.51
N ASP A 22 48.65 4.39 -45.17
CA ASP A 22 47.66 5.04 -44.30
C ASP A 22 46.18 4.62 -44.46
N VAL A 23 45.91 3.42 -45.01
CA VAL A 23 44.57 2.83 -45.09
C VAL A 23 44.48 1.55 -44.26
N ILE A 24 43.43 1.42 -43.43
CA ILE A 24 43.14 0.18 -42.69
C ILE A 24 42.43 -0.80 -43.62
N HIS A 25 43.09 -1.92 -43.94
CA HIS A 25 42.52 -3.01 -44.71
C HIS A 25 42.01 -4.12 -43.77
N VAL A 26 40.72 -4.45 -43.86
CA VAL A 26 40.09 -5.53 -43.07
C VAL A 26 39.90 -6.76 -43.96
N LEU A 27 40.49 -7.89 -43.58
CA LEU A 27 40.31 -9.17 -44.27
C LEU A 27 38.97 -9.78 -43.85
N VAL A 28 38.02 -9.89 -44.77
CA VAL A 28 36.74 -10.58 -44.55
C VAL A 28 36.80 -11.94 -45.25
N VAL A 29 36.83 -13.03 -44.48
CA VAL A 29 36.70 -14.38 -45.03
C VAL A 29 35.21 -14.65 -45.24
N ALA A 30 34.77 -14.64 -46.49
CA ALA A 30 33.44 -15.12 -46.85
C ALA A 30 33.40 -16.65 -46.73
N PRO A 31 32.32 -17.26 -46.20
CA PRO A 31 32.21 -18.71 -46.13
C PRO A 31 32.16 -19.32 -47.53
N GLU A 32 32.88 -20.42 -47.73
CA GLU A 32 32.96 -21.15 -49.00
C GLU A 32 31.56 -21.60 -49.45
N ILE A 33 31.13 -21.12 -50.62
CA ILE A 33 29.97 -21.68 -51.32
C ILE A 33 30.46 -22.93 -52.03
N VAL A 34 30.22 -24.09 -51.41
CA VAL A 34 30.41 -25.39 -52.06
C VAL A 34 29.27 -25.59 -53.05
N SER A 35 29.61 -25.64 -54.33
CA SER A 35 28.71 -26.08 -55.40
C SER A 35 28.77 -27.60 -55.50
N GLY A 36 27.67 -28.28 -55.21
CA GLY A 36 27.57 -29.73 -55.28
C GLY A 36 26.28 -30.23 -54.66
N ALA A 37 25.54 -31.04 -55.42
CA ALA A 37 24.16 -31.45 -55.20
C ALA A 37 23.85 -32.10 -53.84
N GLU A 38 22.58 -31.93 -53.43
CA GLU A 38 21.84 -32.61 -52.35
C GLU A 38 22.31 -32.37 -50.92
N ALA A 39 22.13 -31.14 -50.43
CA ALA A 39 22.01 -30.88 -49.00
C ALA A 39 20.53 -30.74 -48.63
N THR A 40 19.99 -31.71 -47.89
CA THR A 40 18.87 -31.45 -46.99
C THR A 40 19.24 -30.25 -46.14
N GLN A 41 18.57 -29.11 -46.36
CA GLN A 41 18.71 -27.91 -45.54
C GLN A 41 18.31 -28.23 -44.11
N ASP A 42 19.26 -28.59 -43.26
CA ASP A 42 19.15 -28.33 -41.83
C ASP A 42 19.21 -26.80 -41.66
N THR A 43 18.06 -26.15 -41.80
CA THR A 43 17.89 -24.74 -41.43
C THR A 43 18.31 -24.60 -39.97
N LYS A 44 19.50 -24.04 -39.74
CA LYS A 44 20.01 -23.72 -38.41
C LYS A 44 19.00 -22.78 -37.74
N LEU A 45 18.22 -23.33 -36.81
CA LEU A 45 17.16 -22.60 -36.10
C LEU A 45 17.75 -21.35 -35.44
N SER A 46 17.01 -20.24 -35.48
CA SER A 46 17.39 -19.06 -34.70
C SER A 46 17.41 -19.39 -33.20
N THR A 47 18.20 -18.65 -32.42
CA THR A 47 18.27 -18.84 -30.96
C THR A 47 16.88 -18.79 -30.34
N LEU A 48 16.03 -17.83 -30.76
CA LEU A 48 14.65 -17.74 -30.30
C LEU A 48 13.87 -19.02 -30.65
N SER A 49 13.95 -19.49 -31.90
CA SER A 49 13.24 -20.70 -32.33
C SER A 49 13.66 -21.94 -31.54
N MET A 50 14.95 -22.05 -31.18
CA MET A 50 15.44 -23.12 -30.31
C MET A 50 14.86 -23.00 -28.90
N MET A 51 14.87 -21.80 -28.31
CA MET A 51 14.31 -21.56 -26.97
C MET A 51 12.82 -21.89 -26.93
N LEU A 52 12.04 -21.49 -27.95
CA LEU A 52 10.61 -21.80 -28.05
C LEU A 52 10.36 -23.32 -28.12
N LYS A 53 11.14 -24.06 -28.91
CA LYS A 53 11.01 -25.52 -29.04
C LYS A 53 11.38 -26.28 -27.75
N GLN A 54 12.28 -25.72 -26.96
CA GLN A 54 12.74 -26.33 -25.71
C GLN A 54 11.85 -25.97 -24.50
N CYS A 55 10.96 -24.99 -24.64
CA CYS A 55 10.03 -24.60 -23.60
C CYS A 55 9.02 -25.73 -23.32
N LYS A 56 8.93 -26.14 -22.05
CA LYS A 56 8.01 -27.22 -21.63
C LYS A 56 6.59 -26.72 -21.36
N LYS A 57 6.45 -25.49 -20.84
CA LYS A 57 5.17 -24.91 -20.46
C LYS A 57 4.72 -23.91 -21.53
N VAL A 58 3.86 -24.40 -22.43
CA VAL A 58 3.34 -23.66 -23.58
C VAL A 58 1.83 -23.79 -23.64
N GLY A 59 1.14 -22.71 -24.00
CA GLY A 59 -0.30 -22.72 -24.22
C GLY A 59 -0.78 -21.55 -25.09
N GLY A 60 -2.07 -21.51 -25.37
CA GLY A 60 -2.71 -20.41 -26.10
C GLY A 60 -2.92 -19.19 -25.20
N LEU A 61 -2.76 -17.99 -25.75
CA LEU A 61 -3.19 -16.76 -25.08
C LEU A 61 -4.72 -16.61 -25.17
N PRO A 62 -5.38 -16.10 -24.14
CA PRO A 62 -6.81 -15.82 -24.19
C PRO A 62 -7.11 -14.77 -25.26
N GLN A 63 -8.07 -15.09 -26.16
CA GLN A 63 -8.47 -14.20 -27.27
C GLN A 63 -9.72 -13.39 -26.95
N GLN A 64 -10.37 -13.65 -25.81
CA GLN A 64 -11.59 -13.00 -25.34
C GLN A 64 -11.50 -12.81 -23.81
N GLY A 65 -12.25 -11.86 -23.27
CA GLY A 65 -12.34 -11.59 -21.84
C GLY A 65 -12.41 -10.10 -21.53
N ASP A 66 -12.86 -9.74 -20.33
CA ASP A 66 -13.06 -8.34 -19.92
C ASP A 66 -11.75 -7.55 -19.83
N PHE A 67 -10.62 -8.23 -19.61
CA PHE A 67 -9.29 -7.60 -19.64
C PHE A 67 -8.95 -6.96 -21.00
N LEU A 68 -9.60 -7.37 -22.09
CA LEU A 68 -9.41 -6.73 -23.40
C LEU A 68 -10.13 -5.39 -23.52
N LYS A 69 -10.94 -5.01 -22.53
CA LYS A 69 -11.58 -3.69 -22.43
C LYS A 69 -10.84 -2.78 -21.44
N LEU A 70 -9.61 -3.12 -21.05
CA LEU A 70 -8.81 -2.42 -20.04
C LEU A 70 -8.80 -0.89 -20.21
N PHE A 71 -8.74 -0.39 -21.44
CA PHE A 71 -8.68 1.04 -21.74
C PHE A 71 -10.03 1.66 -22.13
N ASP A 72 -11.11 0.88 -22.06
CA ASP A 72 -12.49 1.32 -22.25
C ASP A 72 -13.22 1.51 -20.91
N TRP A 73 -12.64 1.01 -19.81
CA TRP A 73 -13.22 1.17 -18.48
C TRP A 73 -13.33 2.64 -18.08
N SER A 74 -14.44 2.98 -17.45
CA SER A 74 -14.75 4.35 -17.00
C SER A 74 -15.09 4.39 -15.51
N ASP A 75 -15.44 5.58 -15.01
CA ASP A 75 -15.92 5.74 -13.65
C ASP A 75 -17.17 4.87 -13.35
N ASP A 76 -17.96 4.53 -14.37
CA ASP A 76 -19.14 3.65 -14.24
C ASP A 76 -18.76 2.19 -13.94
N ASP A 77 -17.51 1.81 -14.18
CA ASP A 77 -16.96 0.49 -13.87
C ASP A 77 -16.33 0.41 -12.48
N CYS A 78 -16.11 1.54 -11.79
CA CYS A 78 -15.60 1.52 -10.42
C CYS A 78 -16.52 0.71 -9.49
N GLY A 79 -15.93 -0.15 -8.66
CA GLY A 79 -16.68 -1.07 -7.80
C GLY A 79 -17.08 -2.39 -8.46
N ARG A 80 -16.78 -2.57 -9.76
CA ARG A 80 -17.00 -3.86 -10.44
C ARG A 80 -15.78 -4.75 -10.31
N ALA A 81 -16.03 -6.05 -10.17
CA ALA A 81 -15.02 -7.09 -10.26
C ALA A 81 -15.05 -7.75 -11.64
N MET A 82 -14.08 -7.42 -12.48
CA MET A 82 -13.92 -7.94 -13.84
C MET A 82 -13.39 -9.37 -13.81
N ASP A 83 -13.91 -10.24 -14.66
CA ASP A 83 -13.41 -11.62 -14.77
C ASP A 83 -12.05 -11.64 -15.46
N ILE A 84 -11.04 -12.16 -14.76
CA ILE A 84 -9.67 -12.32 -15.24
C ILE A 84 -9.15 -13.73 -15.02
N LYS A 85 -10.04 -14.71 -14.82
CA LYS A 85 -9.67 -16.11 -14.59
C LYS A 85 -8.74 -16.67 -15.66
N LEU A 86 -8.97 -16.32 -16.92
CA LEU A 86 -8.11 -16.75 -18.03
C LEU A 86 -6.66 -16.25 -17.92
N ILE A 87 -6.44 -15.09 -17.30
CA ILE A 87 -5.09 -14.59 -17.00
C ILE A 87 -4.53 -15.32 -15.78
N GLU A 88 -5.34 -15.50 -14.74
CA GLU A 88 -4.97 -16.22 -13.52
C GLU A 88 -4.49 -17.65 -13.81
N ASP A 89 -5.18 -18.37 -14.70
CA ASP A 89 -4.81 -19.74 -15.09
C ASP A 89 -3.41 -19.82 -15.73
N ILE A 90 -2.85 -18.70 -16.20
CA ILE A 90 -1.50 -18.61 -16.78
C ILE A 90 -0.47 -18.11 -15.76
N VAL A 91 -0.83 -17.14 -14.92
CA VAL A 91 0.15 -16.43 -14.06
C VAL A 91 0.06 -16.80 -12.57
N HIS A 92 -1.07 -17.37 -12.14
CA HIS A 92 -1.35 -17.97 -10.82
C HIS A 92 -1.32 -17.05 -9.58
N PHE A 93 -1.17 -15.72 -9.74
CA PHE A 93 -1.09 -14.80 -8.59
C PHE A 93 -2.14 -13.69 -8.56
N THR A 94 -2.88 -13.49 -9.65
CA THR A 94 -3.79 -12.34 -9.80
C THR A 94 -5.16 -12.57 -9.15
N GLY A 95 -5.50 -13.82 -8.82
CA GLY A 95 -6.86 -14.24 -8.52
C GLY A 95 -7.77 -14.19 -9.76
N PRO A 96 -8.98 -14.77 -9.70
CA PRO A 96 -9.86 -14.88 -10.85
C PRO A 96 -10.61 -13.57 -11.18
N LYS A 97 -10.52 -12.56 -10.33
CA LYS A 97 -11.25 -11.29 -10.49
C LYS A 97 -10.35 -10.09 -10.23
N PHE A 98 -10.62 -9.01 -10.97
CA PHE A 98 -9.94 -7.73 -10.82
C PHE A 98 -10.94 -6.63 -10.46
N TYR A 99 -10.80 -6.07 -9.27
CA TYR A 99 -11.66 -5.00 -8.78
C TYR A 99 -11.22 -3.64 -9.31
N VAL A 100 -12.11 -2.96 -10.02
CA VAL A 100 -11.82 -1.67 -10.67
C VAL A 100 -11.99 -0.54 -9.67
N ARG A 101 -10.95 0.28 -9.53
CA ARG A 101 -10.91 1.48 -8.69
C ARG A 101 -10.62 2.71 -9.54
N LYS A 102 -11.03 3.88 -9.06
CA LYS A 102 -10.70 5.16 -9.69
C LYS A 102 -9.20 5.31 -9.90
N GLU A 103 -8.39 4.89 -8.93
CA GLU A 103 -6.94 5.02 -9.00
C GLU A 103 -6.32 4.16 -10.11
N ILE A 104 -6.93 3.02 -10.42
CA ILE A 104 -6.49 2.17 -11.54
C ILE A 104 -6.77 2.88 -12.87
N LEU A 105 -7.92 3.53 -13.02
CA LEU A 105 -8.25 4.30 -14.23
C LEU A 105 -7.24 5.41 -14.47
N CYS A 106 -6.87 6.19 -13.43
CA CYS A 106 -5.85 7.23 -13.54
C CYS A 106 -4.46 6.67 -13.88
N VAL A 107 -4.10 5.49 -13.36
CA VAL A 107 -2.84 4.82 -13.72
C VAL A 107 -2.83 4.40 -15.20
N LEU A 108 -3.93 3.82 -15.68
CA LEU A 108 -4.10 3.39 -17.07
C LEU A 108 -4.15 4.58 -18.04
N GLU A 109 -4.77 5.68 -17.64
CA GLU A 109 -4.78 6.93 -18.41
C GLU A 109 -3.36 7.50 -18.56
N ASN A 110 -2.58 7.56 -17.47
CA ASN A 110 -1.17 7.97 -17.54
C ASN A 110 -0.35 7.07 -18.47
N PHE A 111 -0.57 5.76 -18.41
CA PHE A 111 0.08 4.81 -19.30
C PHE A 111 -0.29 5.09 -20.77
N LYS A 112 -1.58 5.28 -21.05
CA LYS A 112 -2.09 5.60 -22.40
C LYS A 112 -1.50 6.91 -22.90
N ASN A 113 -1.48 7.97 -22.10
CA ASN A 113 -0.92 9.27 -22.47
C ASN A 113 0.57 9.21 -22.88
N ILE A 114 1.31 8.19 -22.43
CA ILE A 114 2.72 8.02 -22.77
C ILE A 114 2.90 7.20 -24.04
N TYR A 115 2.11 6.14 -24.22
CA TYR A 115 2.30 5.16 -25.29
C TYR A 115 1.23 5.21 -26.40
N GLN A 116 0.27 6.14 -26.34
CA GLN A 116 -0.80 6.25 -27.33
C GLN A 116 -0.26 6.43 -28.75
N GLU A 117 0.74 7.28 -28.95
CA GLU A 117 1.38 7.45 -30.27
C GLU A 117 2.05 6.16 -30.75
N GLU A 118 2.62 5.37 -29.84
CA GLU A 118 3.21 4.09 -30.20
C GLU A 118 2.18 3.05 -30.63
N PHE A 119 0.98 3.08 -30.04
CA PHE A 119 -0.11 2.21 -30.43
C PHE A 119 -0.82 2.66 -31.71
N ASN A 120 -1.00 3.97 -31.89
CA ASN A 120 -1.76 4.54 -33.01
C ASN A 120 -0.93 4.71 -34.29
N GLU A 121 0.35 5.09 -34.14
CA GLU A 121 1.20 5.54 -35.27
C GLU A 121 2.45 4.66 -35.45
N ASP A 122 2.58 3.57 -34.69
CA ASP A 122 3.76 2.70 -34.64
C ASP A 122 5.09 3.44 -34.38
N LYS A 123 5.00 4.62 -33.76
CA LYS A 123 6.15 5.42 -33.33
C LYS A 123 6.86 4.75 -32.16
N VAL A 124 8.19 4.86 -32.15
CA VAL A 124 8.99 4.38 -31.02
C VAL A 124 8.90 5.38 -29.86
N VAL A 125 8.30 4.98 -28.75
CA VAL A 125 8.36 5.75 -27.49
C VAL A 125 9.51 5.22 -26.63
N ASN A 126 10.59 6.00 -26.58
CA ASN A 126 11.74 5.71 -25.72
C ASN A 126 11.52 6.21 -24.28
N LYS A 127 10.48 5.70 -23.62
CA LYS A 127 10.19 5.94 -22.20
C LYS A 127 9.96 4.64 -21.48
N GLN A 128 10.43 4.57 -20.24
CA GLN A 128 10.14 3.53 -19.28
C GLN A 128 9.01 3.98 -18.36
N PHE A 129 8.08 3.08 -18.06
CA PHE A 129 6.97 3.34 -17.15
C PHE A 129 7.08 2.46 -15.90
N ILE A 130 7.23 3.12 -14.76
CA ILE A 130 7.51 2.47 -13.47
C ILE A 130 6.25 2.56 -12.60
N LEU A 131 5.56 1.44 -12.44
CA LEU A 131 4.48 1.27 -11.47
C LEU A 131 5.10 1.11 -10.07
N MET A 132 4.94 2.14 -9.25
CA MET A 132 5.43 2.20 -7.87
C MET A 132 4.29 2.07 -6.87
N GLY A 133 4.60 1.75 -5.61
CA GLY A 133 3.64 1.75 -4.51
C GLY A 133 3.88 0.61 -3.55
N SER A 134 3.28 0.65 -2.38
CA SER A 134 3.55 -0.33 -1.31
C SER A 134 3.13 -1.77 -1.68
N PRO A 135 3.66 -2.81 -1.01
CA PRO A 135 3.17 -4.17 -1.17
C PRO A 135 1.64 -4.24 -1.02
N GLY A 136 0.99 -5.09 -1.82
CA GLY A 136 -0.46 -5.27 -1.75
C GLY A 136 -1.32 -4.21 -2.46
N THR A 137 -0.75 -3.24 -3.17
CA THR A 137 -1.56 -2.23 -3.90
C THR A 137 -2.12 -2.68 -5.25
N GLY A 138 -1.69 -3.85 -5.78
CA GLY A 138 -2.21 -4.42 -7.04
C GLY A 138 -1.35 -4.20 -8.29
N LYS A 139 -0.15 -3.59 -8.16
CA LYS A 139 0.77 -3.27 -9.27
C LYS A 139 1.01 -4.44 -10.23
N SER A 140 1.37 -5.62 -9.69
CA SER A 140 1.66 -6.80 -10.50
C SER A 140 0.46 -7.27 -11.31
N CYS A 141 -0.77 -7.09 -10.79
CA CYS A 141 -1.99 -7.41 -11.51
C CYS A 141 -2.27 -6.41 -12.63
N ILE A 142 -2.07 -5.11 -12.38
CA ILE A 142 -2.16 -4.07 -13.42
C ILE A 142 -1.16 -4.34 -14.54
N LEU A 143 0.09 -4.68 -14.19
CA LEU A 143 1.13 -5.02 -15.16
C LEU A 143 0.74 -6.25 -15.98
N ALA A 144 0.19 -7.30 -15.35
CA ALA A 144 -0.31 -8.47 -16.05
C ALA A 144 -1.39 -8.10 -17.07
N LEU A 145 -2.40 -7.33 -16.66
CA LEU A 145 -3.46 -6.86 -17.57
C LEU A 145 -2.91 -6.11 -18.78
N ILE A 146 -1.96 -5.19 -18.56
CA ILE A 146 -1.29 -4.44 -19.63
C ILE A 146 -0.52 -5.39 -20.56
N CYS A 147 0.23 -6.36 -20.03
CA CYS A 147 0.98 -7.33 -20.81
C CYS A 147 0.06 -8.18 -21.72
N PHE A 148 -1.03 -8.70 -21.16
CA PHE A 148 -2.01 -9.48 -21.94
C PHE A 148 -2.72 -8.61 -22.98
N TYR A 149 -3.12 -7.39 -22.62
CA TYR A 149 -3.72 -6.46 -23.56
C TYR A 149 -2.79 -6.19 -24.75
N ILE A 150 -1.51 -5.89 -24.51
CA ILE A 150 -0.53 -5.63 -25.59
C ILE A 150 -0.31 -6.86 -26.47
N ALA A 151 -0.17 -8.04 -25.85
CA ALA A 151 0.08 -9.28 -26.58
C ALA A 151 -1.11 -9.72 -27.43
N VAL A 152 -2.34 -9.51 -26.96
CA VAL A 152 -3.56 -9.99 -27.62
C VAL A 152 -4.16 -8.94 -28.56
N HIS A 153 -4.39 -7.72 -28.06
CA HIS A 153 -5.01 -6.64 -28.84
C HIS A 153 -4.08 -6.09 -29.91
N TYR A 154 -2.85 -5.72 -29.53
CA TYR A 154 -1.86 -5.17 -30.46
C TYR A 154 -0.97 -6.21 -31.14
N LYS A 155 -1.08 -7.49 -30.75
CA LYS A 155 -0.29 -8.60 -31.29
C LYS A 155 1.22 -8.35 -31.23
N ARG A 156 1.68 -7.65 -30.19
CA ARG A 156 3.11 -7.34 -29.99
C ARG A 156 3.77 -8.34 -29.05
N PRO A 157 5.04 -8.69 -29.28
CA PRO A 157 5.77 -9.56 -28.37
C PRO A 157 5.91 -8.92 -26.98
N VAL A 158 5.65 -9.70 -25.94
CA VAL A 158 5.84 -9.28 -24.53
C VAL A 158 6.73 -10.29 -23.84
N VAL A 159 7.84 -9.83 -23.27
CA VAL A 159 8.70 -10.64 -22.39
C VAL A 159 8.49 -10.14 -20.97
N TRP A 160 8.06 -11.00 -20.07
CA TRP A 160 7.76 -10.63 -18.70
C TRP A 160 8.53 -11.51 -17.72
N PHE A 161 9.45 -10.88 -17.00
CA PHE A 161 10.15 -11.49 -15.87
C PHE A 161 9.47 -11.09 -14.56
N ARG A 162 9.22 -12.09 -13.72
CA ARG A 162 8.66 -11.89 -12.38
C ARG A 162 9.50 -12.60 -11.35
N MET A 163 9.82 -11.87 -10.28
CA MET A 163 10.47 -12.38 -9.07
C MET A 163 9.69 -11.91 -7.84
N VAL A 164 9.47 -12.80 -6.86
CA VAL A 164 8.80 -12.44 -5.61
C VAL A 164 9.65 -12.90 -4.44
N ASN A 165 10.34 -11.97 -3.78
CA ASN A 165 11.10 -12.27 -2.57
C ASN A 165 10.16 -12.79 -1.47
N GLY A 166 10.40 -14.03 -1.01
CA GLY A 166 9.54 -14.73 -0.05
C GLY A 166 8.17 -15.15 -0.58
N GLY A 167 7.98 -15.19 -1.91
CA GLY A 167 6.76 -15.68 -2.54
C GLY A 167 6.69 -17.21 -2.63
N ILE A 168 5.48 -17.73 -2.81
CA ILE A 168 5.23 -19.18 -2.99
C ILE A 168 5.67 -19.65 -4.38
N TYR A 169 5.68 -18.75 -5.38
CA TYR A 169 6.02 -19.06 -6.76
C TYR A 169 7.49 -18.73 -7.06
N PRO A 170 8.22 -19.63 -7.75
CA PRO A 170 9.59 -19.37 -8.19
C PRO A 170 9.63 -18.22 -9.20
N ALA A 171 10.82 -17.64 -9.40
CA ALA A 171 10.96 -16.61 -10.42
C ALA A 171 10.75 -17.24 -11.80
N ALA A 172 10.05 -16.53 -12.67
CA ALA A 172 9.70 -17.05 -13.98
C ALA A 172 9.78 -15.97 -15.05
N THR A 173 10.27 -16.37 -16.22
CA THR A 173 10.20 -15.57 -17.44
C THR A 173 9.10 -16.11 -18.33
N ARG A 174 8.24 -15.22 -18.83
CA ARG A 174 7.18 -15.54 -19.79
C ARG A 174 7.40 -14.77 -21.08
N LEU A 175 7.14 -15.43 -22.21
CA LEU A 175 7.06 -14.79 -23.52
C LEU A 175 5.65 -14.96 -24.06
N PHE A 176 4.99 -13.85 -24.39
CA PHE A 176 3.74 -13.81 -25.13
C PHE A 176 4.05 -13.46 -26.58
N TYR A 177 3.86 -14.43 -27.48
CA TYR A 177 4.29 -14.32 -28.86
C TYR A 177 3.41 -15.17 -29.78
N GLU A 178 2.96 -14.57 -30.89
CA GLU A 178 2.14 -15.23 -31.92
C GLU A 178 0.92 -15.99 -31.36
N GLY A 179 0.19 -15.36 -30.43
CA GLY A 179 -1.01 -15.93 -29.82
C GLY A 179 -0.75 -17.07 -28.82
N LYS A 180 0.51 -17.32 -28.45
CA LYS A 180 0.91 -18.32 -27.44
C LYS A 180 1.64 -17.68 -26.27
N TYR A 181 1.61 -18.36 -25.13
CA TYR A 181 2.51 -18.10 -24.03
C TYR A 181 3.53 -19.23 -23.90
N TYR A 182 4.74 -18.85 -23.50
CA TYR A 182 5.85 -19.74 -23.16
C TYR A 182 6.35 -19.33 -21.78
N GLU A 183 6.60 -20.29 -20.90
CA GLU A 183 7.05 -20.04 -19.53
C GLU A 183 8.27 -20.88 -19.18
N TRP A 184 9.25 -20.24 -18.54
CA TRP A 184 10.45 -20.87 -18.03
C TRP A 184 10.66 -20.47 -16.56
N ASP A 185 11.08 -21.43 -15.74
CA ASP A 185 11.68 -21.15 -14.44
C ASP A 185 12.97 -20.35 -14.67
N ASP A 186 13.14 -19.25 -13.95
CA ASP A 186 14.21 -18.29 -14.21
C ASP A 186 14.72 -17.59 -12.93
N ASP A 187 15.11 -18.37 -11.93
CA ASP A 187 15.59 -17.86 -10.62
C ASP A 187 16.67 -16.77 -10.74
N ASN A 188 17.50 -16.83 -11.79
CA ASN A 188 18.60 -15.91 -11.99
C ASN A 188 18.36 -14.86 -13.09
N GLY A 189 17.25 -14.91 -13.82
CA GLY A 189 16.97 -13.98 -14.93
C GLY A 189 17.72 -14.27 -16.23
N LYS A 190 18.34 -15.45 -16.37
CA LYS A 190 19.14 -15.81 -17.55
C LYS A 190 18.27 -16.01 -18.78
N ILE A 191 17.04 -16.50 -18.62
CA ILE A 191 16.11 -16.67 -19.75
C ILE A 191 15.67 -15.30 -20.24
N PHE A 192 15.36 -14.37 -19.34
CA PHE A 192 15.06 -12.98 -19.70
C PHE A 192 16.16 -12.34 -20.54
N GLU A 193 17.43 -12.45 -20.11
CA GLU A 193 18.58 -11.94 -20.85
C GLU A 193 18.75 -12.62 -22.21
N SER A 194 18.63 -13.95 -22.25
CA SER A 194 18.77 -14.72 -23.47
C SER A 194 17.69 -14.36 -24.49
N LEU A 195 16.45 -14.14 -24.05
CA LEU A 195 15.38 -13.65 -24.91
C LEU A 195 15.69 -12.25 -25.45
N TYR A 196 16.17 -11.34 -24.60
CA TYR A 196 16.57 -9.99 -25.02
C TYR A 196 17.60 -10.03 -26.15
N ASP A 197 18.65 -10.84 -25.98
CA ASP A 197 19.72 -10.97 -26.97
C ASP A 197 19.27 -11.73 -28.22
N ALA A 198 18.29 -12.63 -28.10
CA ALA A 198 17.77 -13.43 -29.21
C ALA A 198 16.77 -12.70 -30.12
N MET A 199 16.14 -11.61 -29.68
CA MET A 199 15.12 -10.89 -30.48
C MET A 199 15.70 -10.34 -31.79
N LYS A 200 16.76 -9.51 -31.70
CA LYS A 200 17.33 -8.82 -32.86
C LYS A 200 17.87 -9.80 -33.93
N PRO A 201 18.65 -10.84 -33.59
CA PRO A 201 19.09 -11.85 -34.56
C PRO A 201 17.94 -12.65 -35.19
N SER A 202 16.78 -12.70 -34.52
CA SER A 202 15.58 -13.39 -35.04
C SER A 202 14.70 -12.48 -35.92
N GLY A 203 15.18 -11.29 -36.28
CA GLY A 203 14.45 -10.33 -37.10
C GLY A 203 13.36 -9.55 -36.34
N ILE A 204 13.29 -9.69 -35.02
CA ILE A 204 12.37 -8.94 -34.17
C ILE A 204 13.12 -7.74 -33.62
N ASP A 205 12.66 -6.54 -33.95
CA ASP A 205 13.21 -5.32 -33.37
C ASP A 205 12.95 -5.31 -31.85
N PRO A 206 14.00 -5.34 -30.99
CA PRO A 206 13.83 -5.33 -29.54
C PRO A 206 13.06 -4.11 -29.05
N ILE A 207 13.10 -2.99 -29.77
CA ILE A 207 12.38 -1.76 -29.43
C ILE A 207 10.85 -1.95 -29.54
N LYS A 208 10.40 -2.84 -30.45
CA LYS A 208 8.99 -3.20 -30.62
C LYS A 208 8.53 -4.32 -29.67
N CYS A 209 9.46 -4.91 -28.93
CA CYS A 209 9.18 -5.92 -27.91
C CYS A 209 9.02 -5.28 -26.53
N TRP A 210 7.99 -5.70 -25.79
CA TRP A 210 7.69 -5.16 -24.47
C TRP A 210 8.35 -6.01 -23.39
N PHE A 211 9.57 -5.64 -23.03
CA PHE A 211 10.26 -6.23 -21.88
C PHE A 211 9.74 -5.62 -20.57
N CYS A 212 9.22 -6.46 -19.69
CA CYS A 212 8.52 -6.08 -18.46
C CYS A 212 9.16 -6.79 -17.26
N LEU A 213 9.34 -6.04 -16.17
CA LEU A 213 9.88 -6.53 -14.90
C LEU A 213 8.83 -6.40 -13.80
N ASP A 214 8.68 -7.43 -12.97
CA ASP A 214 7.75 -7.45 -11.84
C ASP A 214 8.43 -7.95 -10.57
N GLY A 215 8.26 -7.17 -9.50
CA GLY A 215 8.71 -7.51 -8.15
C GLY A 215 10.19 -7.24 -7.85
N MET A 216 10.92 -6.64 -8.78
CA MET A 216 12.31 -6.22 -8.57
C MET A 216 12.40 -4.81 -8.00
N VAL A 217 13.37 -4.56 -7.12
CA VAL A 217 13.75 -3.20 -6.68
C VAL A 217 14.83 -2.60 -7.59
N GLN A 218 15.01 -1.28 -7.51
CA GLN A 218 15.92 -0.56 -8.41
C GLN A 218 17.37 -1.09 -8.35
N ASP A 219 17.84 -1.50 -7.18
CA ASP A 219 19.22 -1.96 -7.02
C ASP A 219 19.45 -3.34 -7.64
N GLU A 220 18.50 -4.28 -7.50
CA GLU A 220 18.55 -5.58 -8.20
C GLU A 220 18.57 -5.39 -9.73
N VAL A 221 17.82 -4.43 -10.27
CA VAL A 221 17.83 -4.09 -11.71
C VAL A 221 19.19 -3.54 -12.15
N LYS A 222 19.85 -2.74 -11.31
CA LYS A 222 21.20 -2.22 -11.59
C LYS A 222 22.25 -3.32 -11.54
N GLU A 223 22.19 -4.20 -10.54
CA GLU A 223 23.11 -5.32 -10.36
C GLU A 223 23.10 -6.27 -11.56
N LYS A 224 21.92 -6.46 -12.19
CA LYS A 224 21.78 -7.25 -13.42
C LYS A 224 22.08 -6.48 -14.71
N TYR A 225 22.44 -5.19 -14.63
CA TYR A 225 22.63 -4.33 -15.80
C TYR A 225 21.40 -4.24 -16.72
N TRP A 226 20.20 -4.31 -16.15
CA TRP A 226 18.93 -4.31 -16.89
C TRP A 226 18.30 -2.94 -17.05
N VAL A 227 18.96 -1.87 -16.57
CA VAL A 227 18.41 -0.50 -16.57
C VAL A 227 17.86 -0.06 -17.93
N ASN A 228 18.44 -0.52 -19.04
CA ASN A 228 18.00 -0.18 -20.41
C ASN A 228 17.31 -1.34 -21.15
N LYS A 229 17.01 -2.45 -20.47
CA LYS A 229 16.46 -3.68 -21.08
C LYS A 229 14.96 -3.86 -20.85
N TYR A 230 14.28 -2.90 -20.23
CA TYR A 230 12.85 -2.98 -19.97
C TYR A 230 12.13 -1.69 -20.35
N LYS A 231 10.83 -1.84 -20.57
CA LYS A 231 9.87 -0.78 -20.84
C LYS A 231 8.95 -0.54 -19.66
N LEU A 232 8.54 -1.63 -19.00
CA LEU A 232 7.66 -1.58 -17.82
C LEU A 232 8.33 -2.20 -16.60
N LEU A 233 8.15 -1.59 -15.43
CA LEU A 233 8.59 -2.13 -14.15
C LEU A 233 7.48 -1.95 -13.11
N ALA A 234 7.07 -3.03 -12.45
CA ALA A 234 6.24 -2.99 -11.24
C ALA A 234 7.11 -3.27 -10.01
N THR A 235 7.26 -2.28 -9.12
CA THR A 235 8.15 -2.38 -7.95
C THR A 235 7.49 -1.88 -6.68
N SER A 236 7.74 -2.58 -5.57
CA SER A 236 7.28 -2.15 -4.24
C SER A 236 8.28 -1.27 -3.50
N GLY A 237 9.50 -1.12 -4.04
CA GLY A 237 10.54 -0.26 -3.48
C GLY A 237 10.50 1.16 -4.03
N GLN A 238 11.31 2.03 -3.44
CA GLN A 238 11.54 3.36 -3.99
C GLN A 238 12.32 3.27 -5.31
N PHE A 239 11.96 4.13 -6.27
CA PHE A 239 12.69 4.28 -7.53
C PHE A 239 13.11 5.74 -7.69
N SER A 240 14.43 5.97 -7.71
CA SER A 240 15.03 7.30 -7.78
C SER A 240 15.98 7.34 -8.98
N PRO A 241 15.50 7.77 -10.17
CA PRO A 241 16.36 7.90 -11.33
C PRO A 241 17.36 9.05 -11.13
N LYS A 242 18.55 8.92 -11.71
CA LYS A 242 19.47 10.06 -11.86
C LYS A 242 18.82 11.14 -12.74
N SER A 243 19.22 12.40 -12.57
CA SER A 243 18.66 13.55 -13.31
C SER A 243 18.56 13.31 -14.82
N GLU A 244 19.62 12.77 -15.43
CA GLU A 244 19.69 12.47 -16.86
C GLU A 244 18.68 11.39 -17.32
N ALA A 245 18.35 10.44 -16.44
CA ALA A 245 17.39 9.38 -16.72
C ALA A 245 15.93 9.82 -16.49
N MET A 246 15.69 10.98 -15.85
CA MET A 246 14.34 11.47 -15.56
C MET A 246 13.52 11.74 -16.82
N GLN A 247 14.16 12.16 -17.91
CA GLN A 247 13.46 12.41 -19.18
C GLN A 247 12.97 11.13 -19.87
N PHE A 248 13.63 10.00 -19.58
CA PHE A 248 13.31 8.68 -20.15
C PHE A 248 12.50 7.80 -19.20
N THR A 249 12.26 8.25 -17.97
CA THR A 249 11.55 7.46 -16.94
C THR A 249 10.32 8.20 -16.45
N LYS A 250 9.16 7.57 -16.56
CA LYS A 250 7.94 8.04 -15.91
C LYS A 250 7.59 7.12 -14.75
N ARG A 251 7.64 7.66 -13.53
CA ARG A 251 7.16 6.98 -12.32
C ARG A 251 5.67 7.26 -12.16
N CYS A 252 4.90 6.23 -11.90
CA CYS A 252 3.46 6.29 -11.67
C CYS A 252 3.13 5.53 -10.38
N LEU A 253 2.54 6.22 -9.42
CA LEU A 253 2.18 5.64 -8.13
C LEU A 253 0.86 4.87 -8.24
N VAL A 254 0.82 3.65 -7.71
CA VAL A 254 -0.40 2.89 -7.43
C VAL A 254 -0.67 3.02 -5.93
N PRO A 255 -1.61 3.89 -5.52
CA PRO A 255 -1.82 4.20 -4.12
C PRO A 255 -2.48 3.06 -3.35
N TYR A 256 -2.40 3.14 -2.02
CA TYR A 256 -3.05 2.20 -1.10
C TYR A 256 -4.57 2.14 -1.32
N TRP A 257 -5.18 1.04 -0.86
CA TRP A 257 -6.61 0.82 -0.95
C TRP A 257 -7.37 1.66 0.09
N LYS A 258 -8.42 2.36 -0.35
CA LYS A 258 -9.32 3.05 0.58
C LYS A 258 -10.23 2.05 1.29
N ARG A 259 -10.68 2.41 2.50
CA ARG A 259 -11.59 1.56 3.29
C ARG A 259 -12.82 1.15 2.49
N ARG A 260 -13.48 2.11 1.84
CA ARG A 260 -14.70 1.89 1.04
C ARG A 260 -14.50 0.82 -0.04
N ASP A 261 -13.35 0.79 -0.71
CA ASP A 261 -13.07 -0.21 -1.74
C ASP A 261 -12.86 -1.61 -1.14
N LEU A 262 -12.19 -1.70 0.01
CA LEU A 262 -11.98 -2.98 0.68
C LEU A 262 -13.26 -3.52 1.33
N GLU A 263 -14.11 -2.63 1.86
CA GLU A 263 -15.44 -2.98 2.34
C GLU A 263 -16.30 -3.54 1.20
N ASP A 264 -16.37 -2.81 0.08
CA ASP A 264 -17.13 -3.21 -1.09
C ASP A 264 -16.66 -4.58 -1.61
N LEU A 265 -15.34 -4.74 -1.78
CA LEU A 265 -14.72 -5.99 -2.19
C LEU A 265 -15.00 -7.14 -1.22
N GLY A 266 -14.79 -6.90 0.08
CA GLY A 266 -14.96 -7.89 1.14
C GLY A 266 -16.39 -8.42 1.19
N LEU A 267 -17.36 -7.52 1.24
CA LEU A 267 -18.78 -7.86 1.36
C LEU A 267 -19.34 -8.46 0.08
N LYS A 268 -19.09 -7.84 -1.08
CA LYS A 268 -19.76 -8.23 -2.33
C LYS A 268 -19.07 -9.37 -3.08
N HIS A 269 -17.76 -9.52 -2.90
CA HIS A 269 -16.97 -10.43 -3.75
C HIS A 269 -16.22 -11.51 -2.99
N LEU A 270 -15.87 -11.27 -1.72
CA LEU A 270 -15.19 -12.25 -0.87
C LEU A 270 -16.12 -12.90 0.16
N GLN A 271 -17.38 -12.45 0.25
CA GLN A 271 -18.40 -12.98 1.17
C GLN A 271 -18.01 -12.86 2.65
N PHE A 272 -17.18 -11.87 2.98
CA PHE A 272 -16.89 -11.53 4.37
C PHE A 272 -18.13 -10.96 5.05
N GLN A 273 -18.25 -11.18 6.36
CA GLN A 273 -19.24 -10.47 7.18
C GLN A 273 -18.70 -9.07 7.54
N ASP A 274 -19.58 -8.14 7.91
CA ASP A 274 -19.19 -6.77 8.30
C ASP A 274 -18.09 -6.77 9.39
N ASN A 275 -18.25 -7.61 10.41
CA ASN A 275 -17.28 -7.72 11.50
C ASN A 275 -15.92 -8.26 11.01
N ASP A 276 -15.91 -9.15 10.02
CA ASP A 276 -14.67 -9.67 9.43
C ASP A 276 -13.93 -8.59 8.65
N VAL A 277 -14.69 -7.78 7.89
CA VAL A 277 -14.15 -6.65 7.13
C VAL A 277 -13.49 -5.64 8.07
N ASP A 278 -14.16 -5.26 9.15
CA ASP A 278 -13.62 -4.32 10.14
C ASP A 278 -12.37 -4.87 10.83
N ALA A 279 -12.37 -6.14 11.22
CA ALA A 279 -11.21 -6.79 11.85
C ALA A 279 -10.02 -6.89 10.89
N ARG A 280 -10.26 -7.30 9.64
CA ARG A 280 -9.23 -7.40 8.59
C ARG A 280 -8.66 -6.02 8.26
N PHE A 281 -9.50 -5.01 8.07
CA PHE A 281 -9.06 -3.65 7.75
C PHE A 281 -8.30 -2.99 8.91
N PHE A 282 -8.70 -3.26 10.16
CA PHE A 282 -7.98 -2.79 11.35
C PHE A 282 -6.50 -3.21 11.33
N VAL A 283 -6.24 -4.45 10.89
CA VAL A 283 -4.90 -4.99 10.72
C VAL A 283 -4.29 -4.48 9.41
N SER A 284 -4.88 -4.75 8.26
CA SER A 284 -4.25 -4.54 6.95
C SER A 284 -4.05 -3.08 6.55
N GLY A 285 -4.89 -2.17 7.08
CA GLY A 285 -5.05 -0.85 6.49
C GLY A 285 -5.32 -0.95 4.98
N GLY A 286 -4.61 -0.15 4.19
CA GLY A 286 -4.75 -0.09 2.73
C GLY A 286 -3.98 -1.16 1.93
N SER A 287 -3.51 -2.24 2.56
CA SER A 287 -2.89 -3.39 1.89
C SER A 287 -3.93 -4.44 1.54
N LEU A 288 -4.20 -4.67 0.25
CA LEU A 288 -5.11 -5.76 -0.16
C LEU A 288 -4.54 -7.14 0.21
N ARG A 289 -3.21 -7.29 0.14
CA ARG A 289 -2.53 -8.54 0.47
C ARG A 289 -2.81 -8.95 1.91
N ASP A 290 -2.61 -8.03 2.85
CA ASP A 290 -2.82 -8.32 4.28
C ASP A 290 -4.31 -8.34 4.65
N PHE A 291 -5.18 -7.73 3.84
CA PHE A 291 -6.63 -7.76 4.04
C PHE A 291 -7.21 -9.15 3.71
N ILE A 292 -6.76 -9.75 2.61
CA ILE A 292 -7.20 -11.09 2.19
C ILE A 292 -6.47 -12.20 2.95
N GLY A 293 -5.18 -12.00 3.27
CA GLY A 293 -4.38 -12.99 3.99
C GLY A 293 -4.78 -13.18 5.45
N ASP A 294 -4.41 -14.32 6.03
CA ASP A 294 -4.66 -14.63 7.45
C ASP A 294 -3.44 -14.30 8.34
N ASP A 295 -2.28 -14.03 7.75
CA ASP A 295 -1.00 -13.76 8.40
C ASP A 295 -0.66 -12.25 8.51
N GLY A 296 -1.62 -11.38 8.20
CA GLY A 296 -1.42 -9.92 8.18
C GLY A 296 -0.95 -9.37 9.53
N LYS A 297 -1.41 -9.94 10.65
CA LYS A 297 -1.04 -9.49 12.00
C LYS A 297 0.44 -9.76 12.31
N ASP A 298 0.90 -10.98 12.04
CA ASP A 298 2.30 -11.38 12.27
C ASP A 298 3.24 -10.59 11.36
N SER A 299 2.84 -10.40 10.11
CA SER A 299 3.54 -9.58 9.14
C SER A 299 3.74 -8.14 9.61
N ILE A 300 2.71 -7.54 10.21
CA ILE A 300 2.77 -6.17 10.75
C ILE A 300 3.62 -6.12 12.02
N LEU A 301 3.48 -7.09 12.92
CA LEU A 301 4.31 -7.16 14.13
C LEU A 301 5.80 -7.26 13.78
N ALA A 302 6.16 -8.09 12.81
CA ALA A 302 7.54 -8.19 12.32
C ALA A 302 8.04 -6.85 11.74
N ALA A 303 7.21 -6.17 10.95
CA ALA A 303 7.55 -4.86 10.40
C ALA A 303 7.72 -3.79 11.49
N VAL A 304 6.84 -3.74 12.49
CA VAL A 304 6.93 -2.81 13.62
C VAL A 304 8.16 -3.11 14.48
N ALA A 305 8.46 -4.39 14.75
CA ALA A 305 9.64 -4.80 15.50
C ALA A 305 10.96 -4.38 14.83
N SER A 306 10.95 -4.22 13.49
CA SER A 306 12.12 -3.72 12.75
C SER A 306 12.42 -2.23 12.98
N ILE A 307 11.47 -1.47 13.55
CA ILE A 307 11.64 -0.05 13.92
C ILE A 307 12.41 0.01 15.26
N GLY A 308 13.72 -0.21 15.18
CA GLY A 308 14.60 -0.28 16.35
C GLY A 308 14.90 1.07 17.01
N ARG A 309 14.77 2.20 16.29
CA ARG A 309 15.03 3.56 16.82
C ARG A 309 13.99 4.57 16.31
N ARG A 310 13.77 5.67 17.06
CA ARG A 310 12.83 6.76 16.67
C ARG A 310 13.04 7.28 15.25
N GLY A 311 14.30 7.42 14.82
CA GLY A 311 14.63 7.86 13.45
C GLY A 311 14.18 6.90 12.35
N ASP A 312 14.06 5.60 12.63
CA ASP A 312 13.50 4.62 11.68
C ASP A 312 11.99 4.87 11.50
N GLY A 313 11.27 5.26 12.57
CA GLY A 313 9.84 5.54 12.52
C GLY A 313 9.51 6.84 11.77
N GLU A 314 10.40 7.84 11.81
CA GLU A 314 10.21 9.08 11.03
C GLU A 314 10.17 8.82 9.51
N MET A 315 10.87 7.78 9.03
CA MET A 315 10.89 7.38 7.62
C MET A 315 9.52 6.92 7.11
N LEU A 316 8.60 6.51 8.01
CA LEU A 316 7.25 6.11 7.63
C LEU A 316 6.43 7.28 7.03
N LEU A 317 6.81 8.52 7.34
CA LEU A 317 6.12 9.73 6.90
C LEU A 317 6.99 10.64 6.01
N THR A 318 8.14 10.17 5.53
CA THR A 318 8.95 10.92 4.56
C THR A 318 8.64 10.45 3.15
N SER A 319 8.69 11.33 2.16
CA SER A 319 8.67 10.92 0.74
C SER A 319 10.07 10.57 0.24
N SER A 320 11.12 11.03 0.94
CA SER A 320 12.53 10.79 0.66
C SER A 320 13.16 9.85 1.70
N GLY A 321 14.10 9.01 1.26
CA GLY A 321 14.99 8.27 2.15
C GLY A 321 14.83 6.76 2.03
N VAL A 322 15.94 6.14 1.59
CA VAL A 322 16.40 4.74 1.70
C VAL A 322 15.28 3.69 1.56
N ALA A 323 15.31 2.92 0.46
CA ALA A 323 14.71 1.59 0.43
C ALA A 323 15.26 0.85 1.66
N SER A 324 14.42 0.69 2.68
CA SER A 324 14.93 0.13 3.92
C SER A 324 15.11 -1.36 3.68
N GLU A 325 16.30 -1.88 3.97
CA GLU A 325 16.50 -3.33 4.11
C GLU A 325 15.56 -3.93 5.18
N LYS A 326 15.01 -3.07 6.04
CA LYS A 326 14.01 -3.41 7.05
C LYS A 326 12.63 -3.40 6.41
N GLN A 327 11.79 -4.36 6.75
CA GLN A 327 10.45 -4.58 6.18
C GLN A 327 9.42 -3.46 6.47
N ILE A 328 9.85 -2.22 6.76
CA ILE A 328 8.98 -1.06 7.03
C ILE A 328 8.05 -0.74 5.86
N ASP A 329 8.42 -1.12 4.62
CA ASP A 329 7.58 -0.92 3.44
C ASP A 329 6.27 -1.74 3.50
N ARG A 330 6.19 -2.76 4.37
CA ARG A 330 4.92 -3.45 4.63
C ARG A 330 3.89 -2.57 5.35
N ILE A 331 4.33 -1.64 6.20
CA ILE A 331 3.43 -0.76 6.98
C ILE A 331 3.44 0.68 6.46
N ARG A 332 4.43 1.08 5.66
CA ARG A 332 4.51 2.36 4.98
C ARG A 332 3.71 2.32 3.68
N MET A 333 2.67 3.13 3.62
CA MET A 333 1.75 3.26 2.50
C MET A 333 1.94 4.58 1.75
N HIS A 334 1.66 4.57 0.45
CA HIS A 334 1.78 5.73 -0.42
C HIS A 334 0.42 6.15 -0.97
N GLY A 335 0.10 7.43 -0.87
CA GLY A 335 -1.11 8.03 -1.42
C GLY A 335 -0.82 9.22 -2.32
N VAL A 336 -1.83 9.66 -3.05
CA VAL A 336 -1.82 10.88 -3.86
C VAL A 336 -2.69 11.95 -3.20
N GLN A 337 -2.41 13.22 -3.48
CA GLN A 337 -3.16 14.36 -2.92
C GLN A 337 -4.64 14.38 -3.36
N ASP A 338 -4.91 14.08 -4.63
CA ASP A 338 -6.27 14.00 -5.20
C ASP A 338 -6.33 12.77 -6.09
N VAL A 339 -7.24 11.84 -5.73
CA VAL A 339 -7.41 10.56 -6.42
C VAL A 339 -8.05 10.71 -7.80
N ASN A 340 -8.73 11.83 -8.07
CA ASN A 340 -9.39 12.09 -9.34
C ASN A 340 -8.48 12.80 -10.36
N ASN A 341 -7.32 13.31 -9.92
CA ASN A 341 -6.40 14.02 -10.78
C ASN A 341 -5.28 13.10 -11.27
N THR A 342 -5.35 12.74 -12.56
CA THR A 342 -4.38 11.87 -13.23
C THR A 342 -2.93 12.37 -13.12
N GLU A 343 -2.66 13.68 -13.11
CA GLU A 343 -1.30 14.21 -12.98
C GLU A 343 -0.67 13.93 -11.61
N HIS A 344 -1.49 13.82 -10.56
CA HIS A 344 -1.00 13.57 -9.20
C HIS A 344 -0.35 12.19 -9.06
N TYR A 345 -0.70 11.24 -9.92
CA TYR A 345 -0.11 9.89 -9.93
C TYR A 345 1.31 9.86 -10.48
N VAL A 346 1.75 10.91 -11.19
CA VAL A 346 3.09 10.99 -11.81
C VAL A 346 3.91 12.17 -11.29
N SER A 347 3.36 12.97 -10.39
CA SER A 347 4.02 14.11 -9.77
C SER A 347 4.46 13.78 -8.35
N PHE A 348 5.77 13.60 -8.15
CA PHE A 348 6.33 13.20 -6.85
C PHE A 348 5.99 14.18 -5.71
N SER A 349 5.84 15.47 -6.00
CA SER A 349 5.44 16.48 -5.00
C SER A 349 3.99 16.33 -4.54
N LYS A 350 3.19 15.53 -5.24
CA LYS A 350 1.79 15.21 -4.93
C LYS A 350 1.64 13.89 -4.19
N TRP A 351 2.74 13.19 -3.92
CA TRP A 351 2.73 11.91 -3.21
C TRP A 351 2.98 12.11 -1.72
N SER A 352 2.33 11.29 -0.91
CA SER A 352 2.47 11.30 0.55
C SER A 352 2.70 9.90 1.08
N CYS A 353 3.55 9.77 2.10
CA CYS A 353 3.79 8.53 2.84
C CYS A 353 3.05 8.55 4.17
N CYS A 354 2.43 7.43 4.53
CA CYS A 354 1.61 7.29 5.73
C CYS A 354 1.60 5.85 6.25
N VAL A 355 1.02 5.63 7.42
CA VAL A 355 0.69 4.30 7.95
C VAL A 355 -0.83 4.24 8.08
N THR A 356 -1.47 3.30 7.37
CA THR A 356 -2.95 3.24 7.30
C THR A 356 -3.57 2.18 8.21
N SER A 357 -2.76 1.21 8.65
CA SER A 357 -3.15 0.19 9.62
C SER A 357 -3.32 0.79 11.01
N LYS A 358 -4.54 0.66 11.58
CA LYS A 358 -4.81 1.11 12.96
C LYS A 358 -4.06 0.23 13.96
N PHE A 359 -3.96 -1.08 13.70
CA PHE A 359 -3.15 -1.98 14.52
C PHE A 359 -1.68 -1.54 14.57
N ALA A 360 -1.06 -1.25 13.42
CA ALA A 360 0.32 -0.75 13.36
C ALA A 360 0.47 0.57 14.12
N LEU A 361 -0.46 1.51 13.94
CA LEU A 361 -0.45 2.80 14.66
C LEU A 361 -0.55 2.60 16.17
N ASN A 362 -1.41 1.69 16.64
CA ASN A 362 -1.54 1.36 18.06
C ASN A 362 -0.22 0.83 18.63
N CYS A 363 0.48 -0.05 17.91
CA CYS A 363 1.82 -0.48 18.31
C CYS A 363 2.83 0.67 18.32
N LEU A 364 2.77 1.56 17.32
CA LEU A 364 3.66 2.73 17.23
C LEU A 364 3.47 3.72 18.36
N THR A 365 2.30 3.79 19.02
CA THR A 365 2.07 4.70 20.17
C THR A 365 3.06 4.45 21.32
N ALA A 366 3.57 3.23 21.46
CA ALA A 366 4.54 2.86 22.48
C ALA A 366 5.98 3.33 22.15
N VAL A 367 6.29 3.58 20.89
CA VAL A 367 7.67 3.86 20.42
C VAL A 367 7.81 5.30 19.92
N MET A 368 6.78 5.82 19.27
CA MET A 368 6.77 7.14 18.63
C MET A 368 6.23 8.21 19.55
N VAL A 369 6.82 9.41 19.47
CA VAL A 369 6.38 10.59 20.23
C VAL A 369 5.14 11.23 19.59
N PRO A 370 4.34 12.02 20.34
CA PRO A 370 3.11 12.62 19.83
C PRO A 370 3.26 13.45 18.54
N LYS A 371 4.42 14.08 18.34
CA LYS A 371 4.73 14.83 17.11
C LYS A 371 4.60 14.01 15.82
N PHE A 372 4.88 12.70 15.87
CA PHE A 372 4.71 11.79 14.74
C PHE A 372 3.25 11.74 14.28
N PHE A 373 2.33 11.56 15.22
CA PHE A 373 0.91 11.47 14.94
C PHE A 373 0.31 12.81 14.50
N LEU A 374 0.78 13.94 15.05
CA LEU A 374 0.44 15.27 14.55
C LEU A 374 0.86 15.47 13.08
N LYS A 375 2.06 14.99 12.71
CA LYS A 375 2.49 15.02 11.31
C LYS A 375 1.60 14.13 10.43
N LEU A 376 1.22 12.95 10.92
CA LEU A 376 0.31 12.05 10.20
C LEU A 376 -1.09 12.66 10.01
N ILE A 377 -1.63 13.38 11.00
CA ILE A 377 -2.87 14.16 10.85
C ILE A 377 -2.73 15.15 9.68
N GLY A 378 -1.63 15.90 9.62
CA GLY A 378 -1.36 16.84 8.52
C GLY A 378 -1.27 16.15 7.15
N VAL A 379 -0.63 14.98 7.08
CA VAL A 379 -0.56 14.15 5.87
C VAL A 379 -1.96 13.67 5.45
N ALA A 380 -2.78 13.20 6.40
CA ALA A 380 -4.14 12.74 6.13
C ALA A 380 -5.03 13.86 5.59
N LYS A 381 -4.96 15.06 6.20
CA LYS A 381 -5.63 16.27 5.69
C LYS A 381 -5.19 16.60 4.27
N GLY A 382 -3.89 16.55 3.99
CA GLY A 382 -3.35 16.83 2.66
C GLY A 382 -3.85 15.87 1.57
N MET A 383 -4.15 14.62 1.93
CA MET A 383 -4.72 13.61 1.02
C MET A 383 -6.26 13.55 1.04
N ASN A 384 -6.93 14.43 1.78
CA ASN A 384 -8.37 14.39 2.01
C ASN A 384 -8.87 13.00 2.49
N ASP A 385 -8.17 12.41 3.47
CA ASP A 385 -8.51 11.11 4.06
C ASP A 385 -8.96 11.26 5.52
N ASP A 386 -10.26 11.54 5.70
CA ASP A 386 -10.87 11.77 7.03
C ASP A 386 -10.71 10.58 7.98
N ARG A 387 -10.76 9.35 7.45
CA ARG A 387 -10.61 8.15 8.27
C ARG A 387 -9.18 8.02 8.78
N LEU A 388 -8.18 8.20 7.91
CA LEU A 388 -6.79 8.21 8.34
C LEU A 388 -6.53 9.33 9.34
N GLU A 389 -7.16 10.49 9.14
CA GLU A 389 -7.05 11.60 10.08
C GLU A 389 -7.60 11.24 11.47
N GLY A 390 -8.77 10.59 11.53
CA GLY A 390 -9.38 10.11 12.77
C GLY A 390 -8.49 9.10 13.50
N VAL A 391 -7.94 8.12 12.78
CA VAL A 391 -7.02 7.13 13.39
C VAL A 391 -5.69 7.77 13.83
N ALA A 392 -5.20 8.76 13.09
CA ALA A 392 -4.00 9.51 13.49
C ALA A 392 -4.26 10.37 14.76
N PHE A 393 -5.46 10.94 14.89
CA PHE A 393 -5.92 11.65 16.09
C PHE A 393 -6.02 10.73 17.30
N GLU A 394 -6.59 9.54 17.13
CA GLU A 394 -6.61 8.51 18.17
C GLU A 394 -5.18 8.15 18.62
N GLY A 395 -4.30 7.84 17.66
CA GLY A 395 -2.89 7.55 17.95
C GLY A 395 -2.16 8.70 18.63
N TYR A 396 -2.50 9.95 18.29
CA TYR A 396 -1.97 11.14 18.97
C TYR A 396 -2.35 11.14 20.45
N PHE A 397 -3.63 10.97 20.78
CA PHE A 397 -4.08 10.93 22.17
C PHE A 397 -3.44 9.78 22.97
N HIS A 398 -3.47 8.57 22.42
CA HIS A 398 -2.84 7.40 23.07
C HIS A 398 -1.35 7.63 23.31
N SER A 399 -0.65 8.28 22.37
CA SER A 399 0.76 8.63 22.53
C SER A 399 0.98 9.71 23.61
N LEU A 400 0.09 10.68 23.77
CA LEU A 400 0.19 11.67 24.85
C LEU A 400 0.18 11.00 26.22
N LEU A 401 -0.73 10.05 26.41
CA LEU A 401 -0.86 9.27 27.66
C LEU A 401 0.37 8.39 27.91
N ARG A 402 0.84 7.65 26.90
CA ARG A 402 2.04 6.81 27.03
C ARG A 402 3.32 7.61 27.31
N HIS A 403 3.41 8.82 26.76
CA HIS A 403 4.54 9.74 26.97
C HIS A 403 4.34 10.69 28.14
N ARG A 404 3.36 10.42 29.02
CA ARG A 404 3.18 11.12 30.29
C ARG A 404 2.98 12.64 30.14
N ARG A 405 2.28 13.04 29.08
CA ARG A 405 1.91 14.44 28.87
C ARG A 405 0.67 14.75 29.70
N SER A 406 0.67 15.92 30.34
CA SER A 406 -0.50 16.41 31.07
C SER A 406 -1.59 16.80 30.06
N ILE A 407 -2.80 16.29 30.30
CA ILE A 407 -3.95 16.54 29.45
C ILE A 407 -5.10 16.99 30.34
N ARG A 408 -5.78 18.07 29.94
CA ARG A 408 -7.04 18.50 30.52
C ARG A 408 -8.16 18.10 29.58
N VAL A 409 -9.12 17.32 30.07
CA VAL A 409 -10.33 16.93 29.33
C VAL A 409 -11.49 17.76 29.83
N GLN A 410 -12.10 18.57 28.97
CA GLN A 410 -13.29 19.35 29.29
C GLN A 410 -14.51 18.62 28.74
N TYR A 411 -15.46 18.30 29.59
CA TYR A 411 -16.60 17.46 29.24
C TYR A 411 -17.93 18.15 29.54
N CYS A 412 -18.97 17.72 28.82
CA CYS A 412 -20.37 18.02 29.12
C CYS A 412 -21.23 16.76 29.00
N GLU A 413 -22.34 16.73 29.72
CA GLU A 413 -23.34 15.65 29.61
C GLU A 413 -23.85 15.52 28.17
N TYR A 414 -23.90 14.28 27.68
CA TYR A 414 -24.52 13.94 26.41
C TYR A 414 -26.02 13.74 26.62
N ASP A 415 -26.81 14.64 26.07
CA ASP A 415 -28.26 14.54 26.06
C ASP A 415 -28.70 13.50 25.03
N ASN A 416 -29.15 12.34 25.53
CA ASN A 416 -29.59 11.20 24.74
C ASN A 416 -30.98 11.40 24.10
N VAL A 417 -31.77 12.39 24.51
CA VAL A 417 -33.20 12.52 24.14
C VAL A 417 -33.46 13.71 23.20
N ASP A 418 -32.96 14.90 23.53
CA ASP A 418 -33.41 16.15 22.89
C ASP A 418 -32.51 16.68 21.77
N ARG A 419 -31.37 16.03 21.46
CA ARG A 419 -30.37 16.52 20.48
C ARG A 419 -30.78 16.49 18.98
N ARG A 420 -32.06 16.62 18.63
CA ARG A 420 -32.55 16.58 17.24
C ARG A 420 -32.25 17.87 16.45
N SER A 421 -31.76 18.94 17.08
CA SER A 421 -31.48 20.24 16.44
C SER A 421 -30.15 20.88 16.90
N ILE A 422 -29.74 21.98 16.27
CA ILE A 422 -28.50 22.73 16.61
C ILE A 422 -28.70 23.63 17.87
N GLN A 423 -29.95 23.82 18.33
CA GLN A 423 -30.29 24.78 19.39
C GLN A 423 -30.44 24.17 20.80
N ASP A 424 -30.11 22.89 20.99
CA ASP A 424 -30.45 22.12 22.20
C ASP A 424 -29.49 22.34 23.39
N TRP A 425 -28.58 23.32 23.29
CA TRP A 425 -27.53 23.60 24.29
C TRP A 425 -28.02 24.27 25.58
N LYS A 426 -29.24 24.81 25.59
CA LYS A 426 -29.80 25.54 26.76
C LYS A 426 -30.07 24.64 27.98
N ASN A 427 -30.00 23.31 27.82
CA ASN A 427 -30.35 22.32 28.85
C ASN A 427 -29.15 21.47 29.35
N ILE A 428 -27.90 21.80 29.00
CA ILE A 428 -26.72 21.03 29.47
C ILE A 428 -26.61 21.17 31.00
N LYS A 429 -26.77 20.06 31.74
CA LYS A 429 -26.85 20.07 33.21
C LYS A 429 -25.49 19.91 33.88
N GLU A 430 -24.60 19.08 33.32
CA GLU A 430 -23.27 18.82 33.87
C GLU A 430 -22.17 19.25 32.90
N VAL A 431 -21.25 20.10 33.36
CA VAL A 431 -20.02 20.51 32.66
C VAL A 431 -18.88 20.44 33.66
N GLY A 432 -17.72 19.94 33.23
CA GLY A 432 -16.57 19.81 34.12
C GLY A 432 -15.24 19.70 33.37
N SER A 433 -14.15 19.65 34.14
CA SER A 433 -12.80 19.41 33.62
C SER A 433 -12.09 18.33 34.42
N ILE A 434 -11.53 17.36 33.73
CA ILE A 434 -10.73 16.27 34.30
C ILE A 434 -9.27 16.58 34.02
N GLU A 435 -8.46 16.67 35.06
CA GLU A 435 -7.00 16.62 34.92
C GLU A 435 -6.61 15.15 34.78
N VAL A 436 -6.19 14.76 33.58
CA VAL A 436 -5.80 13.39 33.31
C VAL A 436 -4.42 13.16 33.89
N ASN A 437 -4.40 12.54 35.05
CA ASN A 437 -3.16 12.01 35.61
C ASN A 437 -2.58 11.00 34.63
N THR A 438 -1.27 11.12 34.41
CA THR A 438 -0.55 10.19 33.56
C THR A 438 -0.80 8.75 34.03
N PRO A 439 -1.29 7.85 33.17
CA PRO A 439 -1.51 6.46 33.56
C PRO A 439 -0.18 5.80 33.92
N SER A 440 -0.16 5.09 35.05
CA SER A 440 1.04 4.38 35.49
C SER A 440 1.30 3.13 34.63
N LEU A 441 0.22 2.49 34.18
CA LEU A 441 0.26 1.27 33.38
C LEU A 441 -0.77 1.30 32.23
N VAL A 442 -0.25 1.21 31.00
CA VAL A 442 -1.03 1.22 29.75
C VAL A 442 -0.87 -0.12 29.03
N LYS A 443 -1.98 -0.84 28.84
CA LYS A 443 -1.99 -2.15 28.15
C LYS A 443 -2.68 -2.10 26.79
N CYS A 444 -2.20 -2.91 25.85
CA CYS A 444 -2.81 -3.12 24.54
C CYS A 444 -3.03 -4.64 24.35
N GLU A 445 -4.24 -5.11 24.64
CA GLU A 445 -4.57 -6.54 24.76
C GLU A 445 -6.00 -6.79 24.24
N GLY A 446 -6.37 -8.06 24.01
CA GLY A 446 -7.68 -8.44 23.45
C GLY A 446 -7.68 -8.47 21.93
N GLY A 447 -7.25 -9.59 21.36
CA GLY A 447 -7.13 -9.79 19.90
C GLY A 447 -8.46 -10.05 19.19
N ASN A 448 -9.53 -10.31 19.94
CA ASN A 448 -10.89 -10.50 19.46
C ASN A 448 -11.91 -10.10 20.55
N LYS A 449 -13.20 -10.08 20.20
CA LYS A 449 -14.30 -9.70 21.09
C LYS A 449 -14.27 -10.44 22.44
N THR A 450 -14.10 -11.76 22.41
CA THR A 450 -14.09 -12.61 23.61
C THR A 450 -12.92 -12.28 24.53
N GLU A 451 -11.72 -12.13 23.97
CA GLU A 451 -10.54 -11.75 24.75
C GLU A 451 -10.68 -10.35 25.35
N CYS A 452 -11.29 -9.38 24.64
CA CYS A 452 -11.57 -8.07 25.20
C CYS A 452 -12.50 -8.16 26.42
N LEU A 453 -13.55 -8.98 26.36
CA LEU A 453 -14.44 -9.22 27.51
C LEU A 453 -13.69 -9.86 28.68
N THR A 454 -12.83 -10.86 28.43
CA THR A 454 -11.99 -11.45 29.48
C THR A 454 -11.06 -10.43 30.13
N VAL A 455 -10.52 -9.48 29.35
CA VAL A 455 -9.71 -8.38 29.91
C VAL A 455 -10.55 -7.48 30.81
N MET A 456 -11.78 -7.12 30.40
CA MET A 456 -12.70 -6.31 31.22
C MET A 456 -13.07 -7.02 32.53
N GLU A 457 -13.39 -8.32 32.47
CA GLU A 457 -13.67 -9.15 33.64
C GLU A 457 -12.49 -9.21 34.62
N SER A 458 -11.29 -9.46 34.09
CA SER A 458 -10.06 -9.48 34.90
C SER A 458 -9.78 -8.12 35.52
N TRP A 459 -10.03 -7.02 34.81
CA TRP A 459 -9.79 -5.67 35.34
C TRP A 459 -10.79 -5.31 36.43
N ALA A 460 -12.07 -5.60 36.21
CA ALA A 460 -13.11 -5.37 37.20
C ALA A 460 -12.86 -6.19 38.48
N ALA A 461 -12.31 -7.40 38.34
CA ALA A 461 -11.90 -8.23 39.48
C ALA A 461 -10.67 -7.69 40.22
N ASN A 462 -9.75 -7.03 39.51
CA ASN A 462 -8.55 -6.42 40.10
C ASN A 462 -8.27 -5.00 39.53
N PRO A 463 -8.96 -3.97 40.05
CA PRO A 463 -8.89 -2.58 39.56
C PRO A 463 -7.52 -1.88 39.58
N PHE A 464 -6.50 -2.54 40.14
CA PHE A 464 -5.14 -2.00 40.29
C PHE A 464 -4.18 -2.52 39.20
N THR A 465 -4.61 -3.45 38.34
CA THR A 465 -3.72 -4.08 37.34
C THR A 465 -3.46 -3.23 36.10
N MET A 466 -4.19 -2.14 35.90
CA MET A 466 -3.96 -1.16 34.83
C MET A 466 -4.75 0.13 35.09
N ASP A 467 -4.33 1.21 34.42
CA ASP A 467 -5.02 2.51 34.43
C ASP A 467 -5.61 2.89 33.07
N TYR A 468 -5.08 2.29 31.99
CA TYR A 468 -5.54 2.55 30.63
C TYR A 468 -5.40 1.30 29.77
N TRP A 469 -6.44 0.99 29.02
CA TRP A 469 -6.49 -0.16 28.13
C TRP A 469 -6.88 0.27 26.71
N ILE A 470 -6.17 -0.29 25.73
CA ILE A 470 -6.44 -0.15 24.30
C ILE A 470 -6.73 -1.55 23.75
N PRO A 471 -7.82 -1.77 22.99
CA PRO A 471 -8.09 -3.04 22.35
C PRO A 471 -7.05 -3.33 21.25
N ALA A 472 -6.58 -4.58 21.19
CA ALA A 472 -5.72 -5.08 20.12
C ALA A 472 -6.51 -5.57 18.89
N THR A 473 -7.75 -5.12 18.73
CA THR A 473 -8.70 -5.50 17.70
C THR A 473 -9.71 -4.38 17.43
N SER A 474 -10.47 -4.49 16.34
CA SER A 474 -11.60 -3.59 16.07
C SER A 474 -12.79 -3.96 16.96
N LEU A 475 -13.38 -2.96 17.61
CA LEU A 475 -14.55 -3.10 18.48
C LEU A 475 -15.83 -2.54 17.83
N CYS A 476 -15.98 -2.74 16.51
CA CYS A 476 -17.12 -2.24 15.73
C CYS A 476 -17.33 -0.73 15.92
N GLU A 477 -16.24 0.02 16.05
CA GLU A 477 -16.22 1.46 16.32
C GLU A 477 -16.88 1.88 17.64
N THR A 478 -17.23 0.98 18.57
CA THR A 478 -17.99 1.38 19.77
C THR A 478 -17.13 2.14 20.79
N ILE A 479 -15.90 1.68 20.99
CA ILE A 479 -14.90 2.34 21.83
C ILE A 479 -13.50 2.15 21.23
N ASP A 480 -12.59 3.03 21.60
CA ASP A 480 -11.17 2.96 21.26
C ASP A 480 -10.27 2.69 22.48
N ALA A 481 -10.77 2.94 23.69
CA ALA A 481 -10.03 2.67 24.92
C ALA A 481 -10.95 2.63 26.15
N VAL A 482 -10.41 2.13 27.27
CA VAL A 482 -11.01 2.29 28.59
C VAL A 482 -9.97 2.88 29.53
N ALA A 483 -10.35 3.94 30.25
CA ALA A 483 -9.46 4.70 31.11
C ALA A 483 -10.01 4.79 32.53
N LYS A 484 -9.13 4.76 33.53
CA LYS A 484 -9.48 4.96 34.93
C LYS A 484 -9.22 6.41 35.32
N TRP A 485 -10.26 7.23 35.41
CA TRP A 485 -10.17 8.66 35.71
C TRP A 485 -11.02 9.07 36.90
N THR A 486 -10.55 10.04 37.66
CA THR A 486 -11.32 10.67 38.74
C THR A 486 -12.02 11.90 38.20
N LEU A 487 -13.35 11.94 38.27
CA LEU A 487 -14.12 13.10 37.86
C LEU A 487 -14.13 14.17 38.96
N PRO A 488 -14.56 15.43 38.67
CA PRO A 488 -14.54 16.53 39.64
C PRO A 488 -15.31 16.29 40.94
N ASP A 489 -16.27 15.34 40.93
CA ASP A 489 -17.00 14.87 42.10
C ASP A 489 -16.15 13.98 43.05
N GLY A 490 -14.89 13.73 42.69
CA GLY A 490 -13.97 12.88 43.44
C GLY A 490 -14.18 11.38 43.21
N VAL A 491 -15.13 11.00 42.34
CA VAL A 491 -15.45 9.60 42.06
C VAL A 491 -14.54 9.07 40.96
N LEU A 492 -13.86 7.98 41.27
CA LEU A 492 -13.10 7.21 40.29
C LEU A 492 -14.06 6.43 39.39
N ARG A 493 -13.94 6.61 38.06
CA ARG A 493 -14.75 5.93 37.05
C ARG A 493 -13.88 5.18 36.05
N PHE A 494 -14.42 4.09 35.51
CA PHE A 494 -13.94 3.45 34.30
C PHE A 494 -14.63 4.10 33.09
N CYS A 495 -13.90 4.98 32.43
CA CYS A 495 -14.35 5.77 31.29
C CYS A 495 -14.13 4.99 30.00
N PHE A 496 -15.21 4.56 29.36
CA PHE A 496 -15.23 3.99 28.03
C PHE A 496 -15.08 5.11 27.01
N LEU A 497 -13.93 5.17 26.35
CA LEU A 497 -13.54 6.29 25.49
C LEU A 497 -13.77 5.96 24.02
N GLN A 498 -14.42 6.88 23.31
CA GLN A 498 -14.48 6.88 21.86
C GLN A 498 -13.78 8.12 21.33
N LEU A 499 -12.67 7.96 20.60
CA LEU A 499 -11.94 9.06 20.01
C LEU A 499 -12.42 9.26 18.57
N THR A 500 -13.00 10.41 18.28
CA THR A 500 -13.58 10.62 16.96
C THR A 500 -13.50 12.05 16.48
N LYS A 501 -13.33 12.19 15.17
CA LYS A 501 -13.45 13.46 14.46
C LYS A 501 -14.82 13.61 13.79
N ALA A 502 -15.60 12.55 13.74
CA ALA A 502 -16.89 12.55 13.08
C ALA A 502 -17.92 13.28 13.95
N SER A 503 -18.77 14.07 13.32
CA SER A 503 -19.94 14.68 13.97
C SER A 503 -21.01 13.64 14.32
N THR A 504 -20.96 12.47 13.70
CA THR A 504 -21.85 11.34 14.00
C THR A 504 -21.05 10.06 14.10
N HIS A 505 -21.26 9.30 15.17
CA HIS A 505 -20.43 8.13 15.46
C HIS A 505 -21.26 6.90 15.85
N LYS A 506 -20.94 5.73 15.27
CA LYS A 506 -21.65 4.48 15.54
C LYS A 506 -21.35 3.98 16.94
N CYS A 507 -22.37 3.67 17.73
CA CYS A 507 -22.23 3.07 19.05
C CYS A 507 -23.17 1.86 19.15
N ASP A 508 -22.60 0.66 19.29
CA ASP A 508 -23.37 -0.54 19.57
C ASP A 508 -23.67 -0.60 21.07
N GLU A 509 -24.90 -0.22 21.44
CA GLU A 509 -25.33 -0.14 22.84
C GLU A 509 -25.33 -1.49 23.55
N ALA A 510 -25.62 -2.59 22.83
CA ALA A 510 -25.59 -3.92 23.40
C ALA A 510 -24.14 -4.32 23.70
N PHE A 511 -23.23 -4.02 22.78
CA PHE A 511 -21.83 -4.32 22.99
C PHE A 511 -21.15 -3.43 24.03
N LEU A 512 -21.51 -2.14 24.09
CA LEU A 512 -21.07 -1.24 25.16
C LEU A 512 -21.50 -1.79 26.54
N TRP A 513 -22.73 -2.28 26.65
CA TRP A 513 -23.20 -2.94 27.86
C TRP A 513 -22.40 -4.21 28.18
N GLU A 514 -22.15 -5.09 27.22
CA GLU A 514 -21.34 -6.30 27.42
C GLU A 514 -19.95 -5.98 28.00
N LEU A 515 -19.30 -4.92 27.50
CA LEU A 515 -17.97 -4.50 27.99
C LEU A 515 -18.02 -3.85 29.39
N ALA A 516 -19.08 -3.10 29.70
CA ALA A 516 -19.23 -2.38 30.96
C ALA A 516 -19.79 -3.26 32.09
N GLN A 517 -20.57 -4.28 31.75
CA GLN A 517 -21.27 -5.16 32.70
C GLN A 517 -20.36 -5.75 33.80
N PRO A 518 -19.11 -6.19 33.52
CA PRO A 518 -18.22 -6.70 34.57
C PRO A 518 -17.95 -5.69 35.69
N PHE A 519 -17.80 -4.41 35.35
CA PHE A 519 -17.58 -3.32 36.31
C PHE A 519 -18.85 -3.00 37.10
N VAL A 520 -19.99 -2.91 36.40
CA VAL A 520 -21.30 -2.64 37.02
C VAL A 520 -21.67 -3.74 38.02
N ASN A 521 -21.45 -5.01 37.67
CA ASN A 521 -21.68 -6.15 38.56
C ASN A 521 -20.83 -6.11 39.84
N LYS A 522 -19.69 -5.41 39.81
CA LYS A 522 -18.79 -5.17 40.96
C LYS A 522 -19.04 -3.83 41.64
N GLN A 523 -20.10 -3.12 41.28
CA GLN A 523 -20.43 -1.77 41.77
C GLN A 523 -19.32 -0.74 41.52
N LEU A 524 -18.53 -0.95 40.46
CA LEU A 524 -17.52 -0.01 40.03
C LEU A 524 -18.16 1.02 39.09
N PRO A 525 -18.05 2.32 39.38
CA PRO A 525 -18.62 3.37 38.52
C PRO A 525 -18.03 3.33 37.12
N VAL A 526 -18.89 3.45 36.11
CA VAL A 526 -18.52 3.52 34.69
C VAL A 526 -19.10 4.77 34.06
N CYS A 527 -18.54 5.23 32.94
CA CYS A 527 -19.18 6.20 32.05
C CYS A 527 -18.68 6.03 30.63
N TYR A 528 -19.38 6.62 29.67
CA TYR A 528 -18.95 6.71 28.27
C TYR A 528 -18.58 8.14 27.94
N ILE A 529 -17.45 8.34 27.25
CA ILE A 529 -16.97 9.67 26.84
C ILE A 529 -16.58 9.64 25.37
N ALA A 530 -17.30 10.42 24.54
CA ALA A 530 -16.87 10.74 23.19
C ALA A 530 -15.86 11.91 23.24
N LEU A 531 -14.61 11.65 22.89
CA LEU A 531 -13.51 12.61 22.85
C LEU A 531 -13.30 13.14 21.43
N LEU A 532 -13.51 14.43 21.28
CA LEU A 532 -13.39 15.19 20.03
C LEU A 532 -12.10 16.02 20.02
N PRO A 533 -11.55 16.34 18.84
CA PRO A 533 -10.50 17.34 18.74
C PRO A 533 -11.02 18.71 19.19
N ASP A 534 -10.15 19.48 19.82
CA ASP A 534 -10.43 20.88 20.10
C ASP A 534 -10.46 21.67 18.78
N ASP A 535 -11.42 22.59 18.65
CA ASP A 535 -11.60 23.44 17.48
C ASP A 535 -11.77 24.88 17.96
N ALA A 536 -10.94 25.76 17.42
CA ALA A 536 -10.86 27.14 17.87
C ALA A 536 -12.07 27.97 17.43
N ASP A 537 -12.72 27.56 16.33
CA ASP A 537 -13.79 28.30 15.69
C ASP A 537 -15.18 27.81 16.12
N GLU A 538 -15.30 26.56 16.60
CA GLU A 538 -16.58 25.97 16.98
C GLU A 538 -16.48 24.89 18.09
N ASP A 539 -17.42 24.90 19.04
CA ASP A 539 -17.56 23.80 20.01
C ASP A 539 -18.23 22.57 19.38
N ASN A 540 -17.41 21.69 18.81
CA ASN A 540 -17.85 20.46 18.15
C ASN A 540 -18.67 19.51 19.06
N ARG A 541 -18.57 19.64 20.39
CA ARG A 541 -19.37 18.82 21.33
C ARG A 541 -20.87 19.07 21.18
N LEU A 542 -21.25 20.26 20.71
CA LEU A 542 -22.64 20.66 20.50
C LEU A 542 -23.26 20.00 19.27
N ARG A 543 -22.45 19.69 18.25
CA ARG A 543 -22.89 19.04 17.00
C ARG A 543 -22.75 17.52 17.01
N PHE A 544 -21.97 16.97 17.92
CA PHE A 544 -21.75 15.53 18.02
C PHE A 544 -23.02 14.73 18.30
N ARG A 545 -23.20 13.60 17.60
CA ARG A 545 -24.33 12.67 17.72
C ARG A 545 -23.85 11.22 17.72
N LEU A 546 -24.51 10.36 18.48
CA LEU A 546 -24.36 8.92 18.35
C LEU A 546 -25.20 8.38 17.17
N LYS A 547 -24.90 7.16 16.72
CA LYS A 547 -25.68 6.41 15.73
C LYS A 547 -25.88 4.99 16.27
N PRO A 548 -27.11 4.58 16.61
CA PRO A 548 -28.36 5.35 16.55
C PRO A 548 -28.32 6.62 17.43
N ALA A 549 -29.10 7.64 17.04
CA ALA A 549 -29.08 8.96 17.67
C ALA A 549 -29.50 8.94 19.15
N VAL A 550 -30.32 7.96 19.51
CA VAL A 550 -30.83 7.72 20.85
C VAL A 550 -30.42 6.31 21.24
N ILE A 551 -29.70 6.18 22.36
CA ILE A 551 -29.47 4.91 23.04
C ILE A 551 -30.79 4.49 23.68
N THR A 552 -31.27 3.31 23.31
CA THR A 552 -32.53 2.71 23.77
C THR A 552 -32.33 1.57 24.77
N HIS A 553 -31.11 1.05 24.88
CA HIS A 553 -30.83 -0.05 25.79
C HIS A 553 -30.89 0.41 27.25
N GLN A 554 -31.97 0.04 27.96
CA GLN A 554 -32.26 0.52 29.32
C GLN A 554 -31.09 0.34 30.30
N LYS A 555 -30.38 -0.80 30.26
CA LYS A 555 -29.24 -1.04 31.16
C LYS A 555 -28.08 -0.07 30.92
N VAL A 556 -27.92 0.45 29.70
CA VAL A 556 -26.90 1.47 29.42
C VAL A 556 -27.35 2.78 30.08
N LEU A 557 -28.62 3.18 29.89
CA LEU A 557 -29.17 4.42 30.44
C LEU A 557 -29.14 4.46 31.97
N ASP A 558 -29.41 3.32 32.62
CA ASP A 558 -29.46 3.24 34.09
C ASP A 558 -28.09 3.26 34.77
N HIS A 559 -27.02 2.89 34.05
CA HIS A 559 -25.72 2.60 34.64
C HIS A 559 -24.53 3.33 34.02
N ILE A 560 -24.67 3.85 32.80
CA ILE A 560 -23.56 4.43 32.03
C ILE A 560 -23.93 5.87 31.65
N PRO A 561 -23.56 6.85 32.48
CA PRO A 561 -23.63 8.26 32.10
C PRO A 561 -22.85 8.50 30.80
N LEU A 562 -23.46 9.30 29.91
CA LEU A 562 -22.91 9.60 28.59
C LEU A 562 -22.36 11.03 28.60
N TYR A 563 -21.14 11.21 28.10
CA TYR A 563 -20.48 12.52 28.01
C TYR A 563 -19.88 12.76 26.63
N VAL A 564 -19.75 14.04 26.27
CA VAL A 564 -18.95 14.50 25.13
C VAL A 564 -17.89 15.45 25.64
N ALA A 565 -16.67 15.34 25.12
CA ALA A 565 -15.54 16.07 25.61
C ALA A 565 -14.59 16.48 24.49
N HIS A 566 -13.76 17.47 24.80
CA HIS A 566 -12.55 17.83 24.04
C HIS A 566 -11.38 17.84 25.02
N PHE A 567 -10.16 17.76 24.51
CA PHE A 567 -8.97 17.75 25.35
C PHE A 567 -7.94 18.78 24.89
N GLN A 568 -7.19 19.28 25.86
CA GLN A 568 -6.08 20.20 25.66
C GLN A 568 -4.84 19.66 26.34
N VAL A 569 -3.69 19.79 25.68
CA VAL A 569 -2.40 19.47 26.31
C VAL A 569 -2.02 20.64 27.20
N THR A 570 -1.93 20.42 28.51
CA THR A 570 -1.49 21.43 29.46
C THR A 570 0.04 21.49 29.43
N GLU A 571 0.62 22.57 28.92
CA GLU A 571 2.08 22.69 28.76
C GLU A 571 2.83 22.41 30.06
N CYS A 572 3.85 21.54 30.00
CA CYS A 572 4.92 21.48 30.98
C CYS A 572 6.27 21.23 30.29
N TYR A 573 7.15 22.25 30.39
CA TYR A 573 8.60 22.28 30.21
C TYR A 573 9.21 21.99 28.81
N GLU A 574 9.16 22.96 27.90
CA GLU A 574 10.20 23.18 26.87
C GLU A 574 10.64 24.67 26.82
N LYS A 575 10.67 25.37 27.96
CA LYS A 575 11.19 26.76 28.05
C LYS A 575 12.55 26.94 28.74
N ASN A 576 13.21 25.88 29.21
CA ASN A 576 14.46 26.01 29.99
C ASN A 576 15.72 25.37 29.36
N VAL A 577 15.78 25.14 28.04
CA VAL A 577 17.05 24.76 27.38
C VAL A 577 17.59 25.87 26.46
N ALA A 578 16.84 26.96 26.27
CA ALA A 578 17.32 28.13 25.52
C ALA A 578 18.00 29.21 26.40
N ALA A 579 18.20 28.95 27.70
CA ALA A 579 18.87 29.88 28.62
C ALA A 579 20.18 29.33 29.20
N SER A 580 20.69 28.21 28.67
CA SER A 580 21.99 27.65 29.06
C SER A 580 22.64 26.89 27.90
N THR A 581 22.99 27.62 26.84
CA THR A 581 24.16 27.39 25.97
C THR A 581 24.48 28.70 25.27
#